data_AF-K2MVU4-F1
#
_entry.id   AF-K2MVU4-F1
#
_cell.length_a   1.000
_cell.length_b   1.000
_cell.length_c   1.000
_cell.angle_alpha   90.00
_cell.angle_beta   90.00
_cell.angle_gamma   90.00
#
_symmetry.space_group_name_H-M   'P 1'
#
loop_
_entity.id
_entity.type
_entity.pdbx_description
1 polymer ?
#
loop_
_entity_poly.entity_id
_entity_poly.type
_entity_poly.pdbx_seq_one_letter_code
_entity_poly.pdbx_strand_id
1 'polypeptide(L)'
;MASELGSSTPIVNFLDDLSRRGLKGYIIYDVAKQGTEPPHALPISDWNTIVVTSPNTSNFKGWAKQGQAKQIVMNCPEESDLMAMCAWLKHDANTQEQEKYWKMVKKSMDEVGPSLRFIFDEQSSSGQREGIDYVMDDVDNSNAKQYIGVMSDKMWEAENPSYRLVQSVRVLGKSDNDRYLNCPASRVIASKIYVHLSKKMCSREIVNLLEHRGIFFYATFGDIRHSRIYVYGYCA
;
A
#
# COMPACT_ATOMS: atom_id res chain seq x y z
N MET A 1 0.31 -30.48 -7.98
CA MET A 1 -0.43 -30.27 -9.24
C MET A 1 -0.53 -28.78 -9.47
N ALA A 2 0.33 -28.24 -10.31
CA ALA A 2 0.24 -26.88 -10.81
C ALA A 2 -0.53 -26.96 -12.14
N SER A 3 -1.77 -26.48 -12.17
CA SER A 3 -2.57 -26.42 -13.39
C SER A 3 -2.74 -24.96 -13.83
N GLU A 4 -2.06 -24.66 -14.93
CA GLU A 4 -2.58 -23.93 -16.09
C GLU A 4 -3.18 -22.53 -15.88
N LEU A 5 -2.30 -21.52 -15.87
CA LEU A 5 -2.58 -20.26 -16.57
C LEU A 5 -2.13 -20.45 -18.04
N GLY A 6 -2.92 -21.20 -18.79
CA GLY A 6 -2.72 -21.45 -20.22
C GLY A 6 -3.14 -20.25 -21.06
N SER A 7 -2.14 -19.50 -21.55
CA SER A 7 -2.21 -18.45 -22.59
C SER A 7 -2.93 -17.15 -22.22
N SER A 8 -2.23 -16.02 -22.39
CA SER A 8 -2.76 -14.64 -22.32
C SER A 8 -3.77 -14.30 -23.43
N THR A 9 -4.12 -15.25 -24.29
CA THR A 9 -4.95 -15.09 -25.49
C THR A 9 -6.38 -14.60 -25.20
N PRO A 10 -7.10 -15.05 -24.15
CA PRO A 10 -8.49 -14.65 -23.94
C PRO A 10 -8.66 -13.17 -23.58
N ILE A 11 -7.79 -12.62 -22.73
CA ILE A 11 -7.87 -11.22 -22.31
C ILE A 11 -7.42 -10.28 -23.43
N VAL A 12 -6.40 -10.68 -24.21
CA VAL A 12 -5.95 -9.93 -25.38
C VAL A 12 -7.05 -9.85 -26.44
N ASN A 13 -7.68 -10.98 -26.76
CA ASN A 13 -8.79 -11.02 -27.73
C ASN A 13 -9.99 -10.19 -27.28
N PHE A 14 -10.30 -10.18 -25.98
CA PHE A 14 -11.38 -9.35 -25.43
C PHE A 14 -11.08 -7.86 -25.59
N LEU A 15 -9.86 -7.43 -25.25
CA LEU A 15 -9.44 -6.04 -25.39
C LEU A 15 -9.41 -5.60 -26.86
N ASP A 16 -8.98 -6.47 -27.77
CA ASP A 16 -9.03 -6.24 -29.23
C ASP A 16 -10.46 -6.03 -29.74
N ASP A 17 -11.43 -6.82 -29.28
CA ASP A 17 -12.84 -6.63 -29.63
C ASP A 17 -13.39 -5.28 -29.13
N LEU A 18 -13.02 -4.87 -27.91
CA LEU A 18 -13.38 -3.55 -27.39
C LEU A 18 -12.74 -2.42 -28.23
N SER A 19 -11.46 -2.55 -28.60
CA SER A 19 -10.76 -1.59 -29.46
C SER A 19 -11.40 -1.50 -30.85
N ARG A 20 -11.78 -2.62 -31.46
CA ARG A 20 -12.50 -2.65 -32.76
C ARG A 20 -13.86 -1.96 -32.70
N ARG A 21 -14.47 -1.89 -31.52
CA ARG A 21 -15.71 -1.12 -31.27
C ARG A 21 -15.45 0.36 -30.96
N GLY A 22 -14.19 0.81 -31.02
CA GLY A 22 -13.80 2.19 -30.76
C GLY A 22 -13.65 2.56 -29.29
N LEU A 23 -13.69 1.57 -28.38
CA LEU A 23 -13.48 1.81 -26.94
C LEU A 23 -12.00 1.97 -26.65
N LYS A 24 -11.68 2.95 -25.80
CA LYS A 24 -10.33 3.21 -25.29
C LYS A 24 -10.36 3.13 -23.77
N GLY A 25 -9.28 2.66 -23.17
CA GLY A 25 -9.22 2.52 -21.73
C GLY A 25 -7.83 2.28 -21.18
N TYR A 26 -7.81 1.93 -19.89
CA TYR A 26 -6.60 1.61 -19.15
C TYR A 26 -6.72 0.21 -18.55
N ILE A 27 -5.61 -0.53 -18.58
CA ILE A 27 -5.46 -1.81 -17.88
C ILE A 27 -4.70 -1.54 -16.60
N ILE A 28 -5.28 -1.87 -15.44
CA ILE A 28 -4.57 -1.80 -14.15
C ILE A 28 -4.15 -3.21 -13.75
N TYR A 29 -2.85 -3.44 -13.70
CA TYR A 29 -2.25 -4.73 -13.37
C TYR A 29 -1.58 -4.66 -11.99
N ASP A 30 -2.14 -5.36 -11.00
CA ASP A 30 -1.61 -5.43 -9.63
C ASP A 30 -0.57 -6.56 -9.50
N VAL A 31 0.67 -6.20 -9.17
CA VAL A 31 1.78 -7.14 -9.05
C VAL A 31 2.06 -7.46 -7.59
N ALA A 32 1.66 -8.66 -7.18
CA ALA A 32 1.85 -9.14 -5.82
C ALA A 32 3.26 -9.67 -5.52
N LYS A 33 3.98 -10.25 -6.51
CA LYS A 33 5.28 -10.91 -6.30
C LYS A 33 6.26 -10.67 -7.45
N GLN A 34 7.55 -10.79 -7.17
CA GLN A 34 8.59 -10.76 -8.19
C GLN A 34 8.40 -11.91 -9.18
N GLY A 35 8.57 -11.65 -10.48
CA GLY A 35 8.44 -12.66 -11.55
C GLY A 35 7.02 -12.86 -12.09
N THR A 36 5.99 -12.20 -11.52
CA THR A 36 4.66 -12.13 -12.13
C THR A 36 4.55 -10.89 -13.00
N GLU A 37 5.38 -10.83 -14.03
CA GLU A 37 5.45 -9.70 -14.95
C GLU A 37 4.19 -9.65 -15.82
N PRO A 38 3.70 -8.45 -16.20
CA PRO A 38 2.64 -8.36 -17.20
C PRO A 38 3.08 -9.08 -18.48
N PRO A 39 2.16 -9.73 -19.21
CA PRO A 39 2.49 -10.36 -20.49
C PRO A 39 3.19 -9.37 -21.43
N HIS A 40 4.25 -9.80 -22.13
CA HIS A 40 4.96 -8.97 -23.13
C HIS A 40 4.08 -8.40 -24.24
N ALA A 41 2.90 -8.99 -24.47
CA ALA A 41 1.91 -8.51 -25.41
C ALA A 41 1.19 -7.23 -24.96
N LEU A 42 1.42 -6.75 -23.73
CA LEU A 42 0.95 -5.46 -23.25
C LEU A 42 2.01 -4.37 -23.45
N PRO A 43 1.61 -3.13 -23.79
CA PRO A 43 0.24 -2.70 -24.06
C PRO A 43 -0.27 -3.13 -25.45
N ILE A 44 -1.57 -3.46 -25.52
CA ILE A 44 -2.29 -3.66 -26.79
C ILE A 44 -2.60 -2.29 -27.40
N SER A 45 -2.63 -2.19 -28.74
CA SER A 45 -3.06 -0.97 -29.46
C SER A 45 -4.33 -0.39 -28.84
N ASP A 46 -4.33 0.92 -28.60
CA ASP A 46 -5.43 1.71 -28.02
C ASP A 46 -5.72 1.58 -26.51
N TRP A 47 -4.96 0.73 -25.79
CA TRP A 47 -5.06 0.60 -24.33
C TRP A 47 -3.75 0.94 -23.63
N ASN A 48 -3.79 1.89 -22.71
CA ASN A 48 -2.64 2.18 -21.85
C ASN A 48 -2.60 1.18 -20.69
N THR A 49 -1.40 0.71 -20.32
CA THR A 49 -1.24 -0.22 -19.19
C THR A 49 -0.60 0.50 -18.02
N ILE A 50 -1.26 0.39 -16.87
CA ILE A 50 -0.81 0.86 -15.57
C ILE A 50 -0.48 -0.37 -14.72
N VAL A 51 0.77 -0.51 -14.32
CA VAL A 51 1.24 -1.57 -13.43
C VAL A 51 1.39 -0.98 -12.02
N VAL A 52 0.69 -1.55 -11.07
CA VAL A 52 0.79 -1.18 -9.65
C VAL A 52 1.62 -2.27 -8.97
N THR A 53 2.64 -1.88 -8.21
CA THR A 53 3.44 -2.85 -7.44
C THR A 53 3.76 -2.31 -6.07
N SER A 54 4.08 -3.23 -5.16
CA SER A 54 4.65 -2.90 -3.85
C SER A 54 5.94 -2.08 -4.02
N PRO A 55 6.35 -1.30 -3.01
CA PRO A 55 7.54 -0.43 -3.07
C PRO A 55 8.89 -1.14 -3.25
N ASN A 56 8.90 -2.43 -3.61
CA ASN A 56 10.13 -3.17 -3.87
C ASN A 56 10.72 -2.81 -5.25
N THR A 57 11.83 -2.07 -5.22
CA THR A 57 12.54 -1.61 -6.42
C THR A 57 13.13 -2.76 -7.25
N SER A 58 13.31 -3.96 -6.69
CA SER A 58 13.79 -5.12 -7.46
C SER A 58 12.76 -5.57 -8.50
N ASN A 59 11.46 -5.45 -8.20
CA ASN A 59 10.38 -5.77 -9.14
C ASN A 59 10.42 -4.84 -10.36
N PHE A 60 10.78 -3.57 -10.16
CA PHE A 60 10.81 -2.57 -11.22
C PHE A 60 11.97 -2.74 -12.21
N LYS A 61 13.16 -3.14 -11.75
CA LYS A 61 14.36 -3.21 -12.60
C LYS A 61 14.21 -4.16 -13.79
N GLY A 62 13.36 -5.17 -13.71
CA GLY A 62 13.01 -6.05 -14.82
C GLY A 62 12.15 -5.34 -15.86
N TRP A 63 11.03 -4.74 -15.43
CA TRP A 63 10.05 -4.12 -16.32
C TRP A 63 10.51 -2.84 -16.97
N ALA A 64 11.31 -2.03 -16.26
CA ALA A 64 11.93 -0.84 -16.82
C ALA A 64 12.85 -1.16 -18.02
N LYS A 65 13.35 -2.39 -18.11
CA LYS A 65 14.15 -2.85 -19.25
C LYS A 65 13.31 -3.35 -20.42
N GLN A 66 12.07 -3.79 -20.17
CA GLN A 66 11.19 -4.39 -21.18
C GLN A 66 10.50 -3.34 -22.08
N GLY A 67 10.48 -2.07 -21.66
CA GLY A 67 9.99 -0.98 -22.49
C GLY A 67 10.12 0.38 -21.81
N GLN A 68 9.71 1.45 -22.51
CA GLN A 68 9.85 2.84 -22.06
C GLN A 68 8.84 3.23 -20.96
N ALA A 69 8.70 2.39 -19.93
CA ALA A 69 7.80 2.63 -18.81
C ALA A 69 8.16 3.94 -18.10
N LYS A 70 7.15 4.75 -17.79
CA LYS A 70 7.28 5.92 -16.93
C LYS A 70 6.89 5.56 -15.51
N GLN A 71 7.80 5.79 -14.57
CA GLN A 71 7.49 5.67 -13.15
C GLN A 71 6.66 6.88 -12.71
N ILE A 72 5.49 6.61 -12.15
CA ILE A 72 4.66 7.59 -11.45
C ILE A 72 4.62 7.17 -9.98
N VAL A 73 4.80 8.14 -9.09
CA VAL A 73 4.67 7.90 -7.66
C VAL A 73 3.56 8.79 -7.16
N MET A 74 2.47 8.18 -6.72
CA MET A 74 1.30 8.86 -6.19
C MET A 74 1.32 8.79 -4.69
N ASN A 75 0.87 9.84 -4.01
CA ASN A 75 0.65 9.75 -2.58
C ASN A 75 -0.62 8.90 -2.31
N CYS A 76 -0.71 8.28 -1.14
CA CYS A 76 -1.98 7.77 -0.65
C CYS A 76 -2.92 8.95 -0.37
N PRO A 77 -4.22 8.73 -0.53
CA PRO A 77 -5.20 9.79 -0.30
C PRO A 77 -5.19 10.24 1.16
N GLU A 78 -5.24 11.56 1.34
CA GLU A 78 -5.47 12.19 2.63
C GLU A 78 -6.97 12.16 2.99
N GLU A 79 -7.31 12.57 4.22
CA GLU A 79 -8.71 12.60 4.69
C GLU A 79 -9.61 13.41 3.75
N SER A 80 -9.14 14.55 3.22
CA SER A 80 -9.88 15.36 2.26
C SER A 80 -10.10 14.67 0.92
N ASP A 81 -9.11 13.90 0.45
CA ASP A 81 -9.23 13.15 -0.81
C ASP A 81 -10.28 12.06 -0.67
N LEU A 82 -10.26 11.35 0.47
CA LEU A 82 -11.26 10.33 0.79
C LEU A 82 -12.65 10.93 0.97
N MET A 83 -12.76 12.11 1.57
CA MET A 83 -14.03 12.82 1.71
C MET A 83 -14.61 13.18 0.34
N ALA A 84 -13.77 13.67 -0.58
CA ALA A 84 -14.18 13.95 -1.96
C ALA A 84 -14.60 12.66 -2.70
N MET A 85 -13.85 11.56 -2.55
CA MET A 85 -14.22 10.26 -3.10
C MET A 85 -15.55 9.76 -2.55
N CYS A 86 -15.82 9.93 -1.25
CA CYS A 86 -17.09 9.57 -0.63
C CYS A 86 -18.25 10.38 -1.19
N ALA A 87 -18.07 11.70 -1.34
CA ALA A 87 -19.07 12.58 -1.93
C ALA A 87 -19.39 12.17 -3.38
N TRP A 88 -18.36 11.79 -4.16
CA TRP A 88 -18.56 11.28 -5.52
C TRP A 88 -19.27 9.92 -5.56
N LEU A 89 -18.82 8.94 -4.77
CA LEU A 89 -19.40 7.60 -4.70
C LEU A 89 -20.87 7.61 -4.23
N LYS A 90 -21.25 8.62 -3.45
CA LYS A 90 -22.60 8.82 -2.92
C LYS A 90 -23.27 10.09 -3.46
N HIS A 91 -22.91 10.52 -4.68
CA HIS A 91 -23.39 11.79 -5.23
C HIS A 91 -24.92 11.86 -5.38
N ASP A 92 -25.57 10.74 -5.67
CA ASP A 92 -27.04 10.65 -5.78
C ASP A 92 -27.75 10.43 -4.43
N ALA A 93 -26.99 10.18 -3.36
CA ALA A 93 -27.53 9.94 -2.03
C ALA A 93 -27.86 11.26 -1.33
N ASN A 94 -28.78 11.22 -0.36
CA ASN A 94 -29.09 12.41 0.44
C ASN A 94 -27.98 12.73 1.45
N THR A 95 -28.01 13.94 2.01
CA THR A 95 -26.98 14.42 2.97
C THR A 95 -26.77 13.46 4.15
N GLN A 96 -27.85 12.89 4.71
CA GLN A 96 -27.74 12.00 5.86
C GLN A 96 -27.04 10.69 5.51
N GLU A 97 -27.27 10.17 4.31
CA GLU A 97 -26.60 8.96 3.80
C GLU A 97 -25.13 9.23 3.50
N GLN A 98 -24.81 10.38 2.91
CA GLN A 98 -23.43 10.80 2.68
C GLN A 98 -22.64 10.94 3.99
N GLU A 99 -23.24 11.56 5.01
CA GLU A 99 -22.64 11.68 6.34
C GLU A 99 -22.41 10.31 7.01
N LYS A 100 -23.39 9.41 6.93
CA LYS A 100 -23.25 8.04 7.47
C LYS A 100 -22.14 7.28 6.76
N TYR A 101 -22.08 7.39 5.43
CA TYR A 101 -21.04 6.75 4.64
C TYR A 101 -19.65 7.29 5.00
N TRP A 102 -19.50 8.62 5.09
CA TRP A 102 -18.26 9.24 5.52
C TRP A 102 -17.81 8.79 6.92
N LYS A 103 -18.74 8.71 7.89
CA LYS A 103 -18.43 8.22 9.25
C LYS A 103 -17.88 6.79 9.23
N MET A 104 -18.44 5.92 8.39
CA MET A 104 -17.95 4.54 8.21
C MET A 104 -16.54 4.53 7.60
N VAL A 105 -16.31 5.29 6.53
CA VAL A 105 -15.01 5.36 5.86
C VAL A 105 -13.94 5.92 6.80
N LYS A 106 -14.25 6.99 7.53
CA LYS A 106 -13.35 7.60 8.50
C LYS A 106 -12.98 6.63 9.63
N LYS A 107 -13.98 5.92 10.19
CA LYS A 107 -13.74 4.87 11.19
C LYS A 107 -12.81 3.78 10.64
N SER A 108 -13.08 3.30 9.43
CA SER A 108 -12.25 2.27 8.79
C SER A 108 -10.82 2.77 8.56
N MET A 109 -10.63 4.02 8.11
CA MET A 109 -9.31 4.62 7.97
C MET A 109 -8.56 4.68 9.30
N ASP A 110 -9.23 5.06 10.40
CA ASP A 110 -8.62 5.11 11.72
C ASP A 110 -8.22 3.70 12.22
N GLU A 111 -9.04 2.69 11.96
CA GLU A 111 -8.83 1.31 12.46
C GLU A 111 -7.85 0.49 11.63
N VAL A 112 -7.89 0.60 10.29
CA VAL A 112 -7.15 -0.26 9.36
C VAL A 112 -6.20 0.48 8.42
N GLY A 113 -6.13 1.81 8.53
CA GLY A 113 -5.34 2.69 7.68
C GLY A 113 -6.06 3.11 6.38
N PRO A 114 -5.58 4.14 5.67
CA PRO A 114 -6.19 4.72 4.45
C PRO A 114 -6.07 3.85 3.17
N SER A 115 -5.88 2.53 3.31
CA SER A 115 -5.86 1.64 2.15
C SER A 115 -7.25 1.58 1.51
N LEU A 116 -7.37 2.14 0.30
CA LEU A 116 -8.63 2.21 -0.45
C LEU A 116 -9.34 0.85 -0.59
N ARG A 117 -8.57 -0.24 -0.58
CA ARG A 117 -9.08 -1.61 -0.66
C ARG A 117 -10.00 -1.99 0.49
N PHE A 118 -9.83 -1.39 1.67
CA PHE A 118 -10.50 -1.84 2.89
C PHE A 118 -11.43 -0.80 3.51
N ILE A 119 -11.33 0.47 3.13
CA ILE A 119 -12.02 1.56 3.86
C ILE A 119 -13.41 1.90 3.33
N PHE A 120 -13.74 1.53 2.09
CA PHE A 120 -15.03 1.91 1.47
C PHE A 120 -16.17 0.93 1.75
N ASP A 121 -15.88 -0.17 2.45
CA ASP A 121 -16.81 -1.26 2.74
C ASP A 121 -16.54 -1.84 4.13
N GLU A 122 -17.58 -1.94 4.97
CA GLU A 122 -17.45 -2.39 6.37
C GLU A 122 -17.00 -3.85 6.45
N GLN A 123 -17.44 -4.71 5.52
CA GLN A 123 -17.03 -6.13 5.53
C GLN A 123 -15.54 -6.26 5.21
N SER A 124 -15.06 -5.52 4.21
CA SER A 124 -13.65 -5.45 3.84
C SER A 124 -12.80 -4.88 4.98
N SER A 125 -13.28 -3.83 5.64
CA SER A 125 -12.66 -3.26 6.85
C SER A 125 -12.59 -4.28 7.99
N SER A 126 -13.68 -5.01 8.23
CA SER A 126 -13.72 -6.09 9.23
C SER A 126 -12.70 -7.19 8.95
N GLY A 127 -12.66 -7.71 7.73
CA GLY A 127 -11.67 -8.73 7.37
C GLY A 127 -10.23 -8.21 7.46
N GLN A 128 -10.01 -6.91 7.23
CA GLN A 128 -8.71 -6.30 7.44
C GLN A 128 -8.35 -6.16 8.92
N ARG A 129 -9.31 -5.84 9.81
CA ARG A 129 -9.09 -5.84 11.27
C ARG A 129 -8.67 -7.21 11.77
N GLU A 130 -9.37 -8.27 11.35
CA GLU A 130 -9.02 -9.65 11.69
C GLU A 130 -7.62 -10.01 11.19
N GLY A 131 -7.27 -9.61 9.97
CA GLY A 131 -5.93 -9.83 9.44
C GLY A 131 -4.83 -9.02 10.13
N ILE A 132 -5.15 -7.83 10.67
CA ILE A 132 -4.24 -7.05 11.52
C ILE A 132 -3.99 -7.80 12.83
N ASP A 133 -5.05 -8.28 13.47
CA ASP A 133 -4.95 -9.00 14.74
C ASP A 133 -4.16 -10.31 14.56
N TYR A 134 -4.42 -11.04 13.46
CA TYR A 134 -3.65 -12.23 13.08
C TYR A 134 -2.15 -11.94 12.93
N VAL A 135 -1.78 -10.89 12.19
CA VAL A 135 -0.37 -10.51 12.06
C VAL A 135 0.21 -10.07 13.39
N MET A 136 -0.58 -9.40 14.24
CA MET A 136 -0.14 -8.95 15.56
C MET A 136 0.22 -10.14 16.45
N ASP A 137 -0.56 -11.22 16.41
CA ASP A 137 -0.29 -12.43 17.20
C ASP A 137 1.06 -13.08 16.85
N ASP A 138 1.49 -12.96 15.59
CA ASP A 138 2.81 -13.41 15.10
C ASP A 138 3.95 -12.46 15.46
N VAL A 139 3.67 -11.27 16.00
CA VAL A 139 4.72 -10.34 16.44
C VAL A 139 5.30 -10.78 17.79
N ASP A 140 6.61 -11.02 17.81
CA ASP A 140 7.37 -11.41 18.99
C ASP A 140 8.80 -10.83 18.95
N ASN A 141 9.65 -11.25 19.89
CA ASN A 141 11.03 -10.75 19.99
C ASN A 141 11.86 -11.02 18.71
N SER A 142 11.59 -12.09 17.97
CA SER A 142 12.37 -12.46 16.77
C SER A 142 12.17 -11.49 15.61
N ASN A 143 10.99 -10.86 15.52
CA ASN A 143 10.62 -9.94 14.44
C ASN A 143 10.30 -8.50 14.92
N ALA A 144 10.32 -8.23 16.22
CA ALA A 144 10.00 -6.93 16.83
C ALA A 144 10.75 -5.74 16.21
N LYS A 145 11.98 -5.94 15.73
CA LYS A 145 12.77 -4.91 15.03
C LYS A 145 12.04 -4.30 13.82
N GLN A 146 11.10 -5.03 13.22
CA GLN A 146 10.30 -4.56 12.09
C GLN A 146 9.25 -3.52 12.48
N TYR A 147 8.91 -3.40 13.77
CA TYR A 147 7.83 -2.55 14.26
C TYR A 147 8.26 -1.61 15.40
N ILE A 148 9.49 -1.75 15.88
CA ILE A 148 10.00 -1.03 17.06
C ILE A 148 9.99 0.50 16.90
N GLY A 149 9.99 1.02 15.67
CA GLY A 149 9.92 2.46 15.43
C GLY A 149 8.68 3.12 16.04
N VAL A 150 7.57 2.38 16.22
CA VAL A 150 6.37 2.80 16.97
C VAL A 150 6.71 3.32 18.36
N MET A 151 7.67 2.70 19.05
CA MET A 151 8.06 3.09 20.43
C MET A 151 8.77 4.43 20.50
N SER A 152 9.20 4.96 19.35
CA SER A 152 10.00 6.18 19.25
C SER A 152 9.27 7.33 18.54
N ASP A 153 8.02 7.10 18.11
CA ASP A 153 7.23 8.01 17.26
C ASP A 153 7.95 8.51 16.00
N LYS A 154 8.99 7.79 15.57
CA LYS A 154 9.80 8.09 14.39
C LYS A 154 9.56 7.07 13.31
N MET A 155 9.78 7.49 12.07
CA MET A 155 9.85 6.55 10.96
C MET A 155 11.11 5.67 11.05
N TRP A 156 11.04 4.44 10.55
CA TRP A 156 12.15 3.47 10.68
C TRP A 156 12.36 2.62 9.42
N GLU A 157 13.56 2.11 9.23
CA GLU A 157 13.83 1.13 8.19
C GLU A 157 13.51 -0.28 8.69
N ALA A 158 12.84 -1.07 7.86
CA ALA A 158 12.58 -2.47 8.11
C ALA A 158 12.58 -3.21 6.77
N GLU A 159 13.18 -4.41 6.75
CA GLU A 159 13.39 -5.17 5.52
C GLU A 159 12.09 -5.73 4.96
N ASN A 160 11.21 -6.26 5.82
CA ASN A 160 9.95 -6.90 5.42
C ASN A 160 8.83 -6.75 6.47
N PRO A 161 8.46 -5.53 6.87
CA PRO A 161 7.33 -5.35 7.78
C PRO A 161 6.01 -5.70 7.07
N SER A 162 5.02 -6.19 7.82
CA SER A 162 3.71 -6.49 7.27
C SER A 162 2.99 -5.21 6.82
N TYR A 163 2.55 -5.16 5.56
CA TYR A 163 1.76 -4.06 5.00
C TYR A 163 0.42 -3.83 5.71
N ARG A 164 -0.02 -4.79 6.54
CA ARG A 164 -1.22 -4.62 7.37
C ARG A 164 -0.97 -3.72 8.58
N LEU A 165 0.27 -3.68 9.07
CA LEU A 165 0.64 -2.93 10.27
C LEU A 165 1.34 -1.61 9.95
N VAL A 166 2.01 -1.52 8.81
CA VAL A 166 2.81 -0.36 8.44
C VAL A 166 2.46 0.21 7.07
N GLN A 167 2.81 1.46 6.89
CA GLN A 167 2.86 2.16 5.62
C GLN A 167 4.30 2.52 5.28
N SER A 168 4.62 2.50 4.00
CA SER A 168 5.92 2.93 3.49
C SER A 168 5.90 4.40 3.09
N VAL A 169 6.89 5.15 3.56
CA VAL A 169 7.13 6.56 3.28
C VAL A 169 8.42 6.70 2.49
N ARG A 170 8.33 7.30 1.30
CA ARG A 170 9.50 7.63 0.48
C ARG A 170 10.09 8.95 0.94
N VAL A 171 11.34 8.91 1.34
CA VAL A 171 12.18 10.06 1.65
C VAL A 171 13.10 10.30 0.47
N LEU A 172 12.98 11.49 -0.15
CA LEU A 172 13.79 11.84 -1.30
C LEU A 172 15.26 12.00 -0.89
N GLY A 173 16.13 11.27 -1.57
CA GLY A 173 17.57 11.37 -1.41
C GLY A 173 18.20 12.34 -2.40
N LYS A 174 19.50 12.58 -2.25
CA LYS A 174 20.31 13.21 -3.30
C LYS A 174 20.69 12.15 -4.33
N SER A 175 20.65 12.49 -5.61
CA SER A 175 21.15 11.66 -6.73
C SER A 175 20.62 10.22 -6.72
N ASP A 176 19.29 10.06 -6.81
CA ASP A 176 18.59 8.76 -6.91
C ASP A 176 18.77 7.81 -5.71
N ASN A 177 19.22 8.31 -4.56
CA ASN A 177 19.36 7.54 -3.32
C ASN A 177 18.16 7.69 -2.39
N ASP A 178 16.96 7.45 -2.92
CA ASP A 178 15.74 7.54 -2.12
C ASP A 178 15.70 6.45 -1.05
N ARG A 179 15.25 6.85 0.14
CA ARG A 179 15.05 5.95 1.28
C ARG A 179 13.59 5.64 1.45
N TYR A 180 13.32 4.44 1.93
CA TYR A 180 11.98 3.95 2.19
C TYR A 180 11.92 3.65 3.68
N LEU A 181 11.22 4.51 4.40
CA LEU A 181 10.96 4.34 5.81
C LEU A 181 9.56 3.79 6.02
N ASN A 182 9.30 3.30 7.20
CA ASN A 182 8.00 2.79 7.62
C ASN A 182 7.43 3.69 8.70
N CYS A 183 6.11 3.82 8.70
CA CYS A 183 5.33 4.35 9.81
C CYS A 183 4.14 3.42 10.08
N PRO A 184 3.46 3.53 11.23
CA PRO A 184 2.28 2.71 11.49
C PRO A 184 1.18 3.07 10.48
N ALA A 185 0.40 2.09 10.06
CA ALA A 185 -0.65 2.33 9.06
C ALA A 185 -1.80 3.22 9.56
N SER A 186 -1.98 3.30 10.87
CA SER A 186 -2.85 4.27 11.54
C SER A 186 -2.41 4.48 12.99
N ARG A 187 -2.97 5.50 13.66
CA ARG A 187 -2.75 5.72 15.11
C ARG A 187 -3.25 4.56 15.96
N VAL A 188 -4.38 3.96 15.59
CA VAL A 188 -4.93 2.80 16.32
C VAL A 188 -3.99 1.61 16.22
N ILE A 189 -3.46 1.36 15.02
CA ILE A 189 -2.47 0.28 14.80
C ILE A 189 -1.18 0.56 15.58
N ALA A 190 -0.69 1.81 15.59
CA ALA A 190 0.46 2.19 16.40
C ALA A 190 0.26 1.83 17.88
N SER A 191 -0.87 2.23 18.46
CA SER A 191 -1.22 1.91 19.85
C SER A 191 -1.30 0.39 20.10
N LYS A 192 -1.86 -0.38 19.15
CA LYS A 192 -1.89 -1.85 19.26
C LYS A 192 -0.48 -2.44 19.28
N ILE A 193 0.39 -2.03 18.37
CA ILE A 193 1.79 -2.48 18.31
C ILE A 193 2.52 -2.15 19.63
N TYR A 194 2.38 -0.91 20.11
CA TYR A 194 3.00 -0.45 21.35
C TYR A 194 2.61 -1.34 22.53
N VAL A 195 1.30 -1.54 22.73
CA VAL A 195 0.76 -2.35 23.83
C VAL A 195 1.21 -3.81 23.69
N HIS A 196 1.19 -4.36 22.48
CA HIS A 196 1.55 -5.76 22.23
C HIS A 196 3.02 -6.03 22.54
N LEU A 197 3.93 -5.24 21.97
CA LEU A 197 5.37 -5.38 22.22
C LEU A 197 5.72 -5.16 23.69
N SER A 198 5.07 -4.20 24.35
CA SER A 198 5.27 -3.94 25.79
C SER A 198 4.85 -5.13 26.67
N LYS A 199 3.93 -5.99 26.22
CA LYS A 199 3.53 -7.22 26.91
C LYS A 199 4.42 -8.41 26.59
N LYS A 200 4.95 -8.47 25.37
CA LYS A 200 5.73 -9.61 24.85
C LYS A 200 7.22 -9.52 25.17
N MET A 201 7.73 -8.33 25.49
CA MET A 201 9.16 -8.07 25.65
C MET A 201 9.45 -7.39 26.98
N CYS A 202 10.62 -7.64 27.55
CA CYS A 202 11.08 -6.90 28.72
C CYS A 202 11.69 -5.55 28.30
N SER A 203 11.72 -4.60 29.24
CA SER A 203 12.27 -3.26 28.98
C SER A 203 13.70 -3.28 28.44
N ARG A 204 14.53 -4.25 28.87
CA ARG A 204 15.91 -4.38 28.39
C ARG A 204 15.97 -4.74 26.90
N GLU A 205 15.11 -5.64 26.42
CA GLU A 205 15.06 -6.01 25.00
C GLU A 205 14.58 -4.84 24.14
N ILE A 206 13.57 -4.11 24.62
CA ILE A 206 13.06 -2.90 23.96
C ILE A 206 14.17 -1.85 23.86
N VAL A 207 14.88 -1.56 24.96
CA VAL A 207 16.00 -0.60 24.97
C VAL A 207 17.09 -1.03 23.99
N ASN A 208 17.50 -2.30 24.01
CA ASN A 208 18.51 -2.81 23.08
C ASN A 208 18.11 -2.63 21.60
N LEU A 209 16.82 -2.85 21.27
CA LEU A 209 16.33 -2.62 19.91
C LEU A 209 16.29 -1.13 19.55
N LEU A 210 15.96 -0.26 20.50
CA LEU A 210 15.95 1.19 20.30
C LEU A 210 17.36 1.77 20.11
N GLU A 211 18.36 1.17 20.73
CA GLU A 211 19.78 1.55 20.59
C GLU A 211 20.40 1.10 19.27
N HIS A 212 19.76 0.17 18.55
CA HIS A 212 20.27 -0.33 17.27
C HIS A 212 20.24 0.78 16.21
N ARG A 213 21.37 1.02 15.54
CA ARG A 213 21.50 2.01 14.46
C ARG A 213 20.52 1.66 13.32
N GLY A 214 19.43 2.42 13.21
CA GLY A 214 18.34 2.18 12.25
C GLY A 214 17.07 3.00 12.53
N ILE A 215 16.88 3.45 13.77
CA ILE A 215 15.83 4.41 14.14
C ILE A 215 16.37 5.82 13.89
N PHE A 216 16.24 6.28 12.65
CA PHE A 216 16.75 7.59 12.26
C PHE A 216 15.83 8.74 12.73
N PHE A 217 16.44 9.86 13.12
CA PHE A 217 15.81 10.99 13.83
C PHE A 217 15.10 12.01 12.93
N TYR A 218 14.75 11.67 11.68
CA TYR A 218 14.50 12.71 10.68
C TYR A 218 13.06 13.24 10.57
N ALA A 219 12.06 12.58 11.17
CA ALA A 219 10.67 13.09 11.20
C ALA A 219 9.83 12.39 12.28
N THR A 220 8.88 13.10 12.88
CA THR A 220 7.88 12.52 13.80
C THR A 220 6.67 12.01 13.02
N PHE A 221 6.00 10.98 13.52
CA PHE A 221 4.75 10.50 12.94
C PHE A 221 3.66 11.61 12.88
N GLY A 222 3.71 12.58 13.78
CA GLY A 222 2.77 13.71 13.82
C GLY A 222 2.82 14.63 12.59
N ASP A 223 3.92 14.60 11.83
CA ASP A 223 4.17 15.51 10.69
C ASP A 223 3.75 14.90 9.33
N ILE A 224 3.19 13.69 9.30
CA ILE A 224 3.03 12.94 8.06
C ILE A 224 1.72 13.25 7.34
N ARG A 225 1.88 13.78 6.12
CA ARG A 225 0.87 13.93 5.05
C ARG A 225 1.11 13.03 3.82
N HIS A 226 1.94 11.99 3.92
CA HIS A 226 2.36 11.28 2.69
C HIS A 226 2.68 9.80 2.94
N SER A 227 1.76 8.91 2.54
CA SER A 227 2.11 7.56 2.12
C SER A 227 2.23 7.53 0.59
N ARG A 228 2.88 6.55 -0.05
CA ARG A 228 3.01 6.54 -1.53
C ARG A 228 2.68 5.19 -2.18
N ILE A 229 1.83 5.19 -3.20
CA ILE A 229 1.57 4.10 -4.15
C ILE A 229 2.48 4.31 -5.37
N TYR A 230 3.20 3.28 -5.79
CA TYR A 230 3.97 3.30 -7.03
C TYR A 230 3.10 2.80 -8.16
N VAL A 231 2.95 3.64 -9.18
CA VAL A 231 2.12 3.38 -10.34
C VAL A 231 3.00 3.55 -11.57
N TYR A 232 3.17 2.49 -12.34
CA TYR A 232 4.01 2.51 -13.53
C TYR A 232 3.10 2.57 -14.75
N GLY A 233 3.25 3.61 -15.57
CA GLY A 233 2.46 3.78 -16.79
C GLY A 233 3.28 3.50 -18.03
N TYR A 234 2.71 2.79 -18.99
CA TYR A 234 3.15 2.86 -20.38
C TYR A 234 2.30 3.90 -21.10
N CYS A 235 2.96 4.93 -21.63
CA CYS A 235 2.39 5.82 -22.64
C CYS A 235 2.96 5.41 -24.00
N ALA A 236 2.09 4.98 -24.91
CA ALA A 236 2.37 4.95 -26.33
C ALA A 236 1.68 6.15 -27.00
#